data_AF-A0A7N2MNB5-F1
#
_entry.id   AF-A0A7N2MNB5-F1
#
_cell.length_a   1.000
_cell.length_b   1.000
_cell.length_c   1.000
_cell.angle_alpha   90.00
_cell.angle_beta   90.00
_cell.angle_gamma   90.00
#
_symmetry.space_group_name_H-M   'P 1'
#
loop_
_entity.id
_entity.type
_entity.pdbx_description
1 polymer ?
#
loop_
_entity_poly.entity_id
_entity_poly.type
_entity_poly.pdbx_seq_one_letter_code
_entity_poly.pdbx_strand_id
1 'polypeptide(L)'
;MTSTTKEVPIELLPFIRVYKNGSVERLEDTPIVPPSPDQDPETGVSSKDNHFREPFHLSSPLPPKTHCSQPKPKAPHLSLLPRRRLAPEHLLPAAYEDCWAALQWVASHSAGNGKEPWLINNGDFERIFIGGDSAGANIVHNMAIRAGIESLPCGAKILGAYLAHSYFWSSKPIGAEPKEGHEKSLPYLFWKFVYPSVTGSVDNPMVNPEGYGKEEWLGRI
;
A
#
# COMPACT_ATOMS: atom_id res chain seq x y z
N MET A 1 -13.52 26.90 33.58
CA MET A 1 -13.52 25.87 32.53
C MET A 1 -12.22 25.09 32.67
N THR A 2 -12.26 23.89 33.24
CA THR A 2 -11.09 23.03 33.38
C THR A 2 -10.72 22.50 32.00
N SER A 3 -9.64 23.00 31.43
CA SER A 3 -8.98 22.40 30.26
C SER A 3 -8.47 21.04 30.70
N THR A 4 -9.18 19.98 30.35
CA THR A 4 -8.71 18.61 30.55
C THR A 4 -7.54 18.39 29.59
N THR A 5 -6.31 18.46 30.12
CA THR A 5 -5.10 18.11 29.37
C THR A 5 -5.24 16.66 28.92
N LYS A 6 -5.51 16.45 27.63
CA LYS A 6 -5.64 15.10 27.07
C LYS A 6 -4.24 14.48 27.06
N GLU A 7 -4.02 13.44 27.86
CA GLU A 7 -2.76 12.71 27.88
C GLU A 7 -2.56 11.92 26.57
N VAL A 8 -1.40 12.12 25.94
CA VAL A 8 -1.04 11.52 24.65
C VAL A 8 0.00 10.41 24.89
N PRO A 9 -0.39 9.13 24.99
CA PRO A 9 0.53 8.01 25.22
C PRO A 9 1.43 7.70 24.02
N ILE A 10 1.00 8.01 22.79
CA ILE A 10 1.79 7.80 21.58
C ILE A 10 1.70 9.05 20.71
N GLU A 11 2.86 9.63 20.42
CA GLU A 11 3.00 10.81 19.59
C GLU A 11 4.11 10.56 18.56
N LEU A 12 3.73 10.53 17.28
CA LEU A 12 4.63 10.38 16.13
C LEU A 12 4.44 11.59 15.21
N LEU A 13 4.98 12.74 15.64
CA LEU A 13 4.87 13.99 14.89
C LEU A 13 5.70 13.94 13.59
N PRO A 14 5.25 14.64 12.53
CA PRO A 14 4.03 15.44 12.42
C PRO A 14 2.75 14.65 12.06
N PHE A 15 2.75 13.33 12.15
CA PHE A 15 1.75 12.49 11.49
C PHE A 15 0.53 12.15 12.35
N ILE A 16 0.76 11.64 13.57
CA ILE A 16 -0.33 11.02 14.36
C ILE A 16 -0.14 11.18 15.88
N ARG A 17 -1.26 11.38 16.57
CA ARG A 17 -1.39 11.27 18.03
C ARG A 17 -2.45 10.24 18.37
N VAL A 18 -2.12 9.37 19.32
CA VAL A 18 -3.08 8.45 19.92
C VAL A 18 -3.24 8.84 21.39
N TYR A 19 -4.48 9.11 21.79
CA TYR A 19 -4.85 9.54 23.13
C TYR A 19 -5.17 8.34 24.04
N LYS A 20 -5.03 8.48 25.37
CA LYS A 20 -5.33 7.38 26.33
C LYS A 20 -6.75 6.83 26.22
N ASN A 21 -7.70 7.66 25.81
CA ASN A 21 -9.09 7.24 25.60
C ASN A 21 -9.29 6.44 24.29
N GLY A 22 -8.22 6.11 23.56
CA GLY A 22 -8.25 5.40 22.28
C GLY A 22 -8.56 6.27 21.07
N SER A 23 -8.83 7.57 21.24
CA SER A 23 -9.03 8.46 20.10
C SER A 23 -7.73 8.72 19.34
N VAL A 24 -7.84 8.88 18.03
CA VAL A 24 -6.72 9.08 17.11
C VAL A 24 -6.90 10.42 16.42
N GLU A 25 -5.85 11.23 16.43
CA GLU A 25 -5.77 12.48 15.68
C GLU A 25 -4.68 12.34 14.62
N ARG A 26 -5.07 12.53 13.36
CA ARG A 26 -4.19 12.57 12.19
C ARG A 26 -3.87 14.02 11.91
N LEU A 27 -2.61 14.37 12.06
CA LEU A 27 -2.12 15.76 12.05
C LEU A 27 -1.70 16.21 10.65
N GLU A 28 -1.27 15.26 9.83
CA GLU A 28 -0.97 15.47 8.42
C GLU A 28 -1.90 14.53 7.62
N ASP A 29 -2.94 15.09 7.03
CA ASP A 29 -3.91 14.36 6.22
C ASP A 29 -3.86 14.84 4.77
N THR A 30 -4.09 13.92 3.84
CA THR A 30 -4.10 14.22 2.41
C THR A 30 -5.53 14.56 1.96
N PRO A 31 -5.74 15.64 1.20
CA PRO A 31 -7.06 15.95 0.66
C PRO A 31 -7.63 14.78 -0.15
N ILE A 32 -8.87 14.40 0.15
CA ILE A 32 -9.59 13.37 -0.61
C ILE A 32 -10.18 14.02 -1.86
N VAL A 33 -9.82 13.49 -3.03
CA VAL A 33 -10.40 13.87 -4.31
C VAL A 33 -11.52 12.86 -4.66
N PRO A 34 -12.76 13.28 -4.91
CA PRO A 34 -13.84 12.37 -5.26
C PRO A 34 -13.60 11.68 -6.61
N PRO A 35 -14.19 10.50 -6.86
CA PRO A 35 -14.10 9.85 -8.15
C PRO A 35 -14.71 10.71 -9.26
N SER A 36 -14.13 10.63 -10.46
CA SER A 36 -14.60 11.31 -11.68
C SER A 36 -14.87 10.28 -12.78
N PRO A 37 -16.06 9.64 -12.82
CA PRO A 37 -16.35 8.58 -13.79
C PRO A 37 -16.38 9.11 -15.23
N ASP A 38 -16.86 10.34 -15.42
CA ASP A 38 -17.09 10.99 -16.72
C ASP A 38 -15.86 11.68 -17.31
N GLN A 39 -14.66 11.29 -16.84
CA GLN A 39 -13.36 11.89 -17.14
C GLN A 39 -13.14 13.23 -16.44
N ASP A 40 -12.02 13.33 -15.73
CA ASP A 40 -11.50 14.61 -15.28
C ASP A 40 -11.10 15.48 -16.49
N PRO A 41 -11.61 16.71 -16.62
CA PRO A 41 -11.41 17.54 -17.80
C PRO A 41 -9.97 18.04 -17.96
N GLU A 42 -9.18 18.07 -16.90
CA GLU A 42 -7.78 18.54 -16.95
C GLU A 42 -6.82 17.41 -17.34
N THR A 43 -7.04 16.21 -16.81
CA THR A 43 -6.14 15.06 -16.95
C THR A 43 -6.62 14.03 -17.99
N GLY A 44 -7.91 14.04 -18.32
CA GLY A 44 -8.56 13.03 -19.17
C GLY A 44 -8.75 11.66 -18.50
N VAL A 45 -8.41 11.55 -17.21
CA VAL A 45 -8.47 10.29 -16.44
C VAL A 45 -9.87 10.11 -15.88
N SER A 46 -10.46 8.92 -16.09
CA SER A 46 -11.66 8.51 -15.37
C SER A 46 -11.27 7.75 -14.11
N SER A 47 -11.97 8.01 -13.00
CA SER A 47 -11.81 7.26 -11.76
C SER A 47 -13.15 6.87 -11.15
N LYS A 48 -13.19 5.71 -10.49
CA LYS A 48 -14.35 5.25 -9.72
C LYS A 48 -13.94 4.45 -8.51
N ASP A 49 -14.84 4.43 -7.54
CA ASP A 49 -14.71 3.60 -6.35
C ASP A 49 -15.43 2.28 -6.59
N ASN A 50 -14.77 1.18 -6.25
CA ASN A 50 -15.37 -0.15 -6.35
C ASN A 50 -15.33 -0.87 -5.00
N HIS A 51 -16.33 -1.73 -4.79
CA HIS A 51 -16.54 -2.41 -3.51
C HIS A 51 -16.52 -3.92 -3.74
N PHE A 52 -15.40 -4.58 -3.39
CA PHE A 52 -15.33 -6.04 -3.38
C PHE A 52 -15.12 -6.62 -1.97
N ARG A 53 -14.50 -5.86 -1.06
CA ARG A 53 -14.45 -6.10 0.40
C ARG A 53 -14.22 -4.80 1.15
N GLU A 54 -13.19 -4.08 0.73
CA GLU A 54 -12.93 -2.68 1.06
C GLU A 54 -13.00 -1.84 -0.24
N PRO A 55 -13.27 -0.53 -0.16
CA PRO A 55 -13.25 0.33 -1.33
C PRO A 55 -11.86 0.32 -1.98
N PHE A 56 -11.78 0.47 -3.28
CA PHE A 56 -10.52 0.82 -3.94
C PHE A 56 -10.78 1.71 -5.13
N HIS A 57 -9.81 2.55 -5.47
CA HIS A 57 -9.91 3.45 -6.60
C HIS A 57 -9.40 2.75 -7.85
N LEU A 58 -10.22 2.75 -8.90
CA LEU A 58 -9.87 2.30 -10.22
C LEU A 58 -9.71 3.52 -11.13
N SER A 59 -8.60 3.65 -11.84
CA SER A 59 -8.38 4.74 -12.78
C SER A 59 -7.80 4.30 -14.12
N SER A 60 -8.24 4.95 -15.20
CA SER A 60 -7.78 4.69 -16.56
C SER A 60 -7.61 6.01 -17.32
N PRO A 61 -6.46 6.26 -17.96
CA PRO A 61 -6.32 7.35 -18.91
C PRO A 61 -7.08 6.98 -20.18
N LEU A 62 -8.16 7.69 -20.47
CA LEU A 62 -8.81 7.64 -21.78
C LEU A 62 -8.18 8.71 -22.68
N PRO A 63 -8.06 8.47 -24.01
CA PRO A 63 -7.51 9.47 -24.91
C PRO A 63 -8.38 10.74 -24.84
N PRO A 64 -7.80 11.94 -24.59
CA PRO A 64 -8.58 13.17 -24.48
C PRO A 64 -9.21 13.51 -25.84
N LYS A 65 -10.47 13.97 -25.82
CA LYS A 65 -11.19 14.44 -27.02
C LYS A 65 -10.81 15.86 -27.44
N THR A 66 -9.94 16.56 -26.70
CA THR A 66 -9.60 17.96 -26.95
C THR A 66 -8.10 18.24 -26.84
N HIS A 67 -7.65 19.19 -27.67
CA HIS A 67 -6.28 19.71 -27.75
C HIS A 67 -5.91 20.47 -26.47
N CYS A 68 -5.26 19.82 -25.50
CA CYS A 68 -4.61 20.51 -24.38
C CYS A 68 -3.20 19.96 -24.13
N SER A 69 -2.24 20.87 -23.91
CA SER A 69 -0.78 20.65 -23.97
C SER A 69 -0.16 20.17 -22.66
N GLN A 70 -0.80 19.24 -21.95
CA GLN A 70 -0.24 18.59 -20.76
C GLN A 70 0.50 17.29 -21.13
N PRO A 71 1.49 16.83 -20.33
CA PRO A 71 2.23 15.61 -20.63
C PRO A 71 1.27 14.43 -20.73
N LYS A 72 1.18 13.87 -21.94
CA LYS A 72 0.33 12.73 -22.26
C LYS A 72 0.68 11.55 -21.34
N PRO A 73 -0.30 10.84 -20.74
CA PRO A 73 0.00 9.57 -20.09
C PRO A 73 0.65 8.63 -21.11
N LYS A 74 1.90 8.22 -20.83
CA LYS A 74 2.65 7.28 -21.65
C LYS A 74 2.04 5.89 -21.42
N ALA A 75 1.27 5.43 -22.40
CA ALA A 75 0.56 4.15 -22.51
C ALA A 75 -0.76 4.01 -21.70
N PRO A 76 -1.82 3.42 -22.29
CA PRO A 76 -3.04 3.09 -21.58
C PRO A 76 -2.74 2.01 -20.54
N HIS A 77 -3.09 2.28 -19.29
CA HIS A 77 -2.92 1.34 -18.17
C HIS A 77 -4.07 1.55 -17.17
N LEU A 78 -4.45 0.48 -16.48
CA LEU A 78 -5.50 0.51 -15.47
C LEU A 78 -4.86 0.43 -14.09
N SER A 79 -5.01 1.48 -13.29
CA SER A 79 -4.43 1.56 -11.94
C SER A 79 -5.47 1.22 -10.88
N LEU A 80 -5.07 0.40 -9.91
CA LEU A 80 -5.88 0.00 -8.77
C LEU A 80 -5.17 0.44 -7.49
N LEU A 81 -5.84 1.23 -6.67
CA LEU A 81 -5.32 1.69 -5.38
C LEU A 81 -6.21 1.15 -4.26
N PRO A 82 -5.80 0.04 -3.61
CA PRO A 82 -6.56 -0.53 -2.51
C PRO A 82 -6.68 0.49 -1.38
N ARG A 83 -7.91 0.81 -0.95
CA ARG A 83 -8.10 1.55 0.30
C ARG A 83 -7.77 0.59 1.43
N ARG A 84 -6.63 0.83 2.07
CA ARG A 84 -6.15 -0.01 3.16
C ARG A 84 -6.75 0.47 4.46
N ARG A 85 -7.04 -0.49 5.34
CA ARG A 85 -7.32 -0.18 6.73
C ARG A 85 -6.07 0.40 7.38
N LEU A 86 -6.22 1.51 8.09
CA LEU A 86 -5.10 2.25 8.67
C LEU A 86 -4.88 1.88 10.14
N ALA A 87 -3.61 1.91 10.56
CA ALA A 87 -3.26 1.88 11.97
C ALA A 87 -3.56 3.24 12.64
N PRO A 88 -3.86 3.25 13.95
CA PRO A 88 -3.89 2.11 14.89
C PRO A 88 -5.21 1.33 14.92
N GLU A 89 -6.25 1.75 14.20
CA GLU A 89 -7.57 1.09 14.19
C GLU A 89 -7.47 -0.33 13.63
N HIS A 90 -6.59 -0.54 12.65
CA HIS A 90 -6.24 -1.84 12.09
C HIS A 90 -4.73 -1.97 11.91
N LEU A 91 -4.11 -2.70 12.84
CA LEU A 91 -2.67 -2.95 12.82
C LEU A 91 -2.26 -3.90 11.69
N LEU A 92 -0.97 -3.92 11.37
CA LEU A 92 -0.41 -4.95 10.49
C LEU A 92 -0.65 -6.35 11.09
N PRO A 93 -0.88 -7.37 10.24
CA PRO A 93 -0.69 -7.40 8.79
C PRO A 93 -1.91 -7.01 7.95
N ALA A 94 -2.94 -6.34 8.51
CA ALA A 94 -4.20 -6.05 7.81
C ALA A 94 -4.01 -5.40 6.43
N ALA A 95 -3.11 -4.42 6.31
CA ALA A 95 -2.83 -3.76 5.04
C ALA A 95 -2.22 -4.69 3.98
N TYR A 96 -1.39 -5.67 4.38
CA TYR A 96 -0.85 -6.67 3.46
C TYR A 96 -1.96 -7.61 2.97
N GLU A 97 -2.85 -8.05 3.87
CA GLU A 97 -3.98 -8.91 3.51
C GLU A 97 -4.99 -8.19 2.61
N ASP A 98 -5.25 -6.91 2.84
CA ASP A 98 -6.12 -6.09 1.99
C ASP A 98 -5.55 -5.98 0.56
N CYS A 99 -4.24 -5.70 0.44
CA CYS A 99 -3.56 -5.64 -0.85
C CYS A 99 -3.49 -7.00 -1.54
N TRP A 100 -3.29 -8.10 -0.81
CA TRP A 100 -3.30 -9.45 -1.36
C TRP A 100 -4.69 -9.83 -1.88
N ALA A 101 -5.73 -9.55 -1.09
CA ALA A 101 -7.12 -9.79 -1.50
C ALA A 101 -7.50 -8.97 -2.74
N ALA A 102 -7.05 -7.71 -2.83
CA ALA A 102 -7.26 -6.88 -4.01
C ALA A 102 -6.55 -7.47 -5.24
N LEU A 103 -5.30 -7.91 -5.10
CA LEU A 103 -4.55 -8.53 -6.19
C LEU A 103 -5.21 -9.83 -6.69
N GLN A 104 -5.66 -10.69 -5.77
CA GLN A 104 -6.41 -11.89 -6.13
C GLN A 104 -7.73 -11.55 -6.84
N TRP A 105 -8.44 -10.54 -6.36
CA TRP A 105 -9.69 -10.11 -6.98
C TRP A 105 -9.46 -9.62 -8.41
N VAL A 106 -8.45 -8.79 -8.65
CA VAL A 106 -8.05 -8.35 -9.99
C VAL A 106 -7.76 -9.57 -10.87
N ALA A 107 -6.89 -10.47 -10.41
CA ALA A 107 -6.51 -11.67 -11.16
C ALA A 107 -7.70 -12.57 -11.52
N SER A 108 -8.71 -12.67 -10.64
CA SER A 108 -9.90 -13.51 -10.88
C SER A 108 -10.73 -13.10 -12.10
N HIS A 109 -10.57 -11.85 -12.58
CA HIS A 109 -11.29 -11.38 -13.77
C HIS A 109 -10.74 -11.97 -15.08
N SER A 110 -9.55 -12.56 -15.05
CA SER A 110 -8.93 -13.17 -16.23
C SER A 110 -9.64 -14.44 -16.73
N ALA A 111 -10.47 -15.09 -15.91
CA ALA A 111 -11.23 -16.29 -16.29
C ALA A 111 -12.44 -16.02 -17.21
N GLY A 112 -12.65 -14.78 -17.67
CA GLY A 112 -13.76 -14.44 -18.58
C GLY A 112 -15.16 -14.42 -17.93
N ASN A 113 -15.25 -14.69 -16.62
CA ASN A 113 -16.46 -14.57 -15.80
C ASN A 113 -16.38 -13.39 -14.80
N GLY A 114 -15.42 -12.48 -15.02
CA GLY A 114 -15.26 -11.27 -14.22
C GLY A 114 -16.55 -10.43 -14.19
N LYS A 115 -16.72 -9.64 -13.13
CA LYS A 115 -17.90 -8.77 -12.97
C LYS A 115 -17.60 -7.29 -13.11
N GLU A 116 -16.33 -6.89 -13.09
CA GLU A 116 -15.91 -5.50 -13.23
C GLU A 116 -15.65 -5.12 -14.71
N PRO A 117 -16.54 -4.33 -15.35
CA PRO A 117 -16.43 -4.03 -16.78
C PRO A 117 -15.15 -3.30 -17.18
N TRP A 118 -14.59 -2.43 -16.32
CA TRP A 118 -13.36 -1.72 -16.67
C TRP A 118 -12.16 -2.67 -16.76
N LEU A 119 -12.09 -3.66 -15.86
CA LEU A 119 -11.05 -4.69 -15.90
C LEU A 119 -11.23 -5.64 -17.07
N ILE A 120 -12.47 -6.05 -17.35
CA ILE A 120 -12.75 -6.98 -18.46
C ILE A 120 -12.46 -6.33 -19.82
N ASN A 121 -12.86 -5.07 -19.99
CA ASN A 121 -12.80 -4.40 -21.29
C ASN A 121 -11.43 -3.77 -21.57
N ASN A 122 -10.63 -3.47 -20.53
CA ASN A 122 -9.38 -2.72 -20.69
C ASN A 122 -8.17 -3.37 -20.01
N GLY A 123 -8.36 -4.41 -19.20
CA GLY A 123 -7.27 -5.08 -18.49
C GLY A 123 -6.52 -6.07 -19.38
N ASP A 124 -5.19 -5.99 -19.36
CA ASP A 124 -4.30 -7.02 -19.91
C ASP A 124 -3.75 -7.88 -18.77
N PHE A 125 -4.39 -9.02 -18.52
CA PHE A 125 -4.04 -9.92 -17.42
C PHE A 125 -2.75 -10.73 -17.66
N GLU A 126 -2.18 -10.68 -18.86
CA GLU A 126 -0.82 -11.19 -19.12
C GLU A 126 0.26 -10.19 -18.67
N ARG A 127 -0.12 -8.94 -18.40
CA ARG A 127 0.78 -7.82 -18.07
C ARG A 127 0.38 -7.12 -16.78
N ILE A 128 0.29 -7.87 -15.69
CA ILE A 128 0.02 -7.30 -14.36
C ILE A 128 1.31 -6.71 -13.78
N PHE A 129 1.28 -5.43 -13.46
CA PHE A 129 2.34 -4.74 -12.71
C PHE A 129 1.82 -4.34 -11.32
N ILE A 130 2.69 -4.40 -10.33
CA ILE A 130 2.41 -3.86 -8.98
C ILE A 130 3.39 -2.73 -8.67
N GLY A 131 2.93 -1.68 -7.97
CA GLY A 131 3.74 -0.50 -7.74
C GLY A 131 3.39 0.23 -6.45
N GLY A 132 4.40 0.86 -5.84
CA GLY A 132 4.22 1.60 -4.60
C GLY A 132 5.45 2.43 -4.23
N ASP A 133 5.25 3.38 -3.32
CA ASP A 133 6.28 4.22 -2.73
C ASP A 133 6.34 4.02 -1.21
N SER A 134 7.51 4.20 -0.58
CA SER A 134 7.66 4.18 0.88
C SER A 134 7.08 2.89 1.50
N ALA A 135 6.11 3.00 2.42
CA ALA A 135 5.37 1.86 2.99
C ALA A 135 4.60 1.05 1.92
N GLY A 136 4.13 1.69 0.85
CA GLY A 136 3.54 1.03 -0.32
C GLY A 136 4.54 0.16 -1.08
N ALA A 137 5.78 0.62 -1.25
CA ALA A 137 6.85 -0.20 -1.85
C ALA A 137 7.21 -1.41 -0.97
N ASN A 138 7.15 -1.28 0.36
CA ASN A 138 7.29 -2.41 1.28
C ASN A 138 6.15 -3.44 1.08
N ILE A 139 4.91 -2.99 0.92
CA ILE A 139 3.78 -3.88 0.61
C ILE A 139 4.01 -4.59 -0.73
N VAL A 140 4.39 -3.87 -1.77
CA VAL A 140 4.71 -4.44 -3.10
C VAL A 140 5.77 -5.53 -3.02
N HIS A 141 6.85 -5.30 -2.26
CA HIS A 141 7.87 -6.31 -2.03
C HIS A 141 7.28 -7.59 -1.42
N ASN A 142 6.51 -7.45 -0.33
CA ASN A 142 5.89 -8.59 0.35
C ASN A 142 4.85 -9.31 -0.54
N MET A 143 4.11 -8.59 -1.38
CA MET A 143 3.18 -9.19 -2.36
C MET A 143 3.92 -9.97 -3.45
N ALA A 144 5.05 -9.46 -3.93
CA ALA A 144 5.87 -10.14 -4.93
C ALA A 144 6.46 -11.46 -4.38
N ILE A 145 6.97 -11.43 -3.15
CA ILE A 145 7.45 -12.65 -2.46
C ILE A 145 6.29 -13.63 -2.27
N ARG A 146 5.15 -13.17 -1.75
CA ARG A 146 3.97 -14.01 -1.55
C ARG A 146 3.48 -14.66 -2.85
N ALA A 147 3.49 -13.93 -3.96
CA ALA A 147 3.11 -14.47 -5.27
C ALA A 147 4.06 -15.55 -5.82
N GLY A 148 5.30 -15.63 -5.32
CA GLY A 148 6.21 -16.74 -5.61
C GLY A 148 5.80 -18.05 -4.94
N ILE A 149 5.01 -17.97 -3.85
CA ILE A 149 4.61 -19.08 -2.98
C ILE A 149 3.15 -19.45 -3.21
N GLU A 150 2.29 -18.44 -3.24
CA GLU A 150 0.84 -18.54 -3.40
C GLU A 150 0.48 -18.06 -4.81
N SER A 151 0.02 -18.97 -5.66
CA SER A 151 -0.35 -18.64 -7.04
C SER A 151 -1.58 -17.75 -7.11
N LEU A 152 -1.55 -16.75 -7.99
CA LEU A 152 -2.72 -15.93 -8.26
C LEU A 152 -3.81 -16.74 -8.98
N PRO A 153 -5.09 -16.39 -8.79
CA PRO A 153 -6.20 -17.01 -9.49
C PRO A 153 -5.99 -17.06 -11.00
N CYS A 154 -6.51 -18.12 -11.62
CA CYS A 154 -6.59 -18.28 -13.07
C CYS A 154 -5.21 -18.32 -13.78
N GLY A 155 -4.12 -18.55 -13.03
CA GLY A 155 -2.77 -18.60 -13.58
C GLY A 155 -2.19 -17.24 -13.93
N ALA A 156 -2.81 -16.15 -13.45
CA ALA A 156 -2.30 -14.79 -13.63
C ALA A 156 -0.89 -14.66 -13.03
N LYS A 157 -0.05 -13.81 -13.64
CA LYS A 157 1.34 -13.59 -13.20
C LYS A 157 1.63 -12.11 -13.07
N ILE A 158 2.43 -11.78 -12.07
CA ILE A 158 3.04 -10.46 -11.94
C ILE A 158 4.20 -10.40 -12.93
N LEU A 159 4.09 -9.52 -13.93
CA LEU A 159 5.12 -9.31 -14.95
C LEU A 159 6.26 -8.41 -14.45
N GLY A 160 5.94 -7.46 -13.57
CA GLY A 160 6.95 -6.57 -13.00
C GLY A 160 6.46 -5.83 -11.76
N ALA A 161 7.41 -5.27 -11.03
CA ALA A 161 7.15 -4.47 -9.85
C ALA A 161 7.94 -3.15 -9.88
N TYR A 162 7.30 -2.06 -9.43
CA TYR A 162 7.94 -0.76 -9.25
C TYR A 162 7.98 -0.39 -7.77
N LEU A 163 9.18 -0.16 -7.24
CA LEU A 163 9.40 0.15 -5.83
C LEU A 163 10.16 1.47 -5.71
N ALA A 164 9.49 2.51 -5.22
CA ALA A 164 10.11 3.81 -4.97
C ALA A 164 10.38 4.00 -3.47
N HIS A 165 11.63 4.32 -3.11
CA HIS A 165 12.05 4.60 -1.72
C HIS A 165 11.51 3.58 -0.70
N SER A 166 11.72 2.28 -0.95
CA SER A 166 11.16 1.21 -0.15
C SER A 166 11.41 1.39 1.34
N TYR A 167 10.33 1.29 2.12
CA TYR A 167 10.41 1.30 3.56
C TYR A 167 10.91 -0.05 4.09
N PHE A 168 12.22 -0.16 4.24
CA PHE A 168 12.88 -1.24 4.96
C PHE A 168 13.63 -0.66 6.15
N TRP A 169 13.71 -1.42 7.23
CA TRP A 169 14.41 -1.00 8.44
C TRP A 169 14.96 -2.22 9.18
N SER A 170 15.88 -2.00 10.12
CA SER A 170 16.36 -3.07 10.99
C SER A 170 16.78 -2.53 12.35
N SER A 171 17.05 -3.42 13.30
CA SER A 171 17.61 -3.02 14.59
C SER A 171 19.05 -2.50 14.50
N LYS A 172 19.78 -2.82 13.44
CA LYS A 172 21.17 -2.42 13.24
C LYS A 172 21.27 -1.32 12.17
N PRO A 173 21.84 -0.16 12.48
CA PRO A 173 21.98 0.90 11.49
C PRO A 173 22.88 0.45 10.34
N ILE A 174 22.55 0.85 9.11
CA ILE A 174 23.33 0.57 7.91
C ILE A 174 23.85 1.85 7.23
N GLY A 175 25.03 1.77 6.63
CA GLY A 175 25.61 2.88 5.86
C GLY A 175 25.75 4.17 6.68
N ALA A 176 25.04 5.21 6.25
CA ALA A 176 25.06 6.54 6.85
C ALA A 176 23.98 6.75 7.94
N GLU A 177 23.24 5.70 8.32
CA GLU A 177 22.23 5.80 9.37
C GLU A 177 22.85 6.16 10.73
N PRO A 178 22.18 7.00 11.53
CA PRO A 178 22.65 7.36 12.87
C PRO A 178 22.78 6.12 13.76
N LYS A 179 23.94 5.96 14.39
CA LYS A 179 24.15 4.87 15.35
C LYS A 179 23.57 5.17 16.72
N GLU A 180 23.67 6.43 17.14
CA GLU A 180 23.17 6.88 18.43
C GLU A 180 21.69 7.26 18.29
N GLY A 181 20.83 6.67 19.13
CA GLY A 181 19.39 6.89 19.06
C GLY A 181 18.69 6.27 17.85
N HIS A 182 19.30 5.26 17.20
CA HIS A 182 18.70 4.53 16.07
C HIS A 182 17.29 4.01 16.38
N GLU A 183 17.11 3.50 17.60
CA GLU A 183 15.85 2.97 18.13
C GLU A 183 14.78 4.05 18.37
N LYS A 184 15.17 5.33 18.33
CA LYS A 184 14.29 6.50 18.46
C LYS A 184 13.96 7.13 17.11
N SER A 185 14.53 6.62 16.01
CA SER A 185 14.22 7.11 14.67
C SER A 185 12.75 6.89 14.33
N LEU A 186 12.16 7.81 13.56
CA LEU A 186 10.76 7.72 13.16
C LEU A 186 10.43 6.39 12.45
N PRO A 187 11.20 5.90 11.47
CA PRO A 187 11.06 4.55 10.93
C PRO A 187 10.90 3.47 12.01
N TYR A 188 11.87 3.41 12.93
CA TYR A 188 11.87 2.40 13.98
C TYR A 188 10.59 2.45 14.84
N LEU A 189 10.20 3.66 15.26
CA LEU A 189 9.02 3.86 16.09
C LEU A 189 7.72 3.57 15.33
N PHE A 190 7.64 3.95 14.05
CA PHE A 190 6.49 3.66 13.20
C PHE A 190 6.25 2.15 13.07
N TRP A 191 7.28 1.36 12.77
CA TRP A 191 7.11 -0.09 12.65
C TRP A 191 6.57 -0.71 13.95
N LYS A 192 7.15 -0.35 15.10
CA LYS A 192 6.70 -0.85 16.40
C LYS A 192 5.27 -0.39 16.75
N PHE A 193 4.89 0.78 16.28
CA PHE A 193 3.54 1.30 16.46
C PHE A 193 2.51 0.54 15.62
N VAL A 194 2.80 0.29 14.33
CA VAL A 194 1.84 -0.33 13.40
C VAL A 194 1.83 -1.85 13.48
N TYR A 195 2.87 -2.50 14.02
CA TYR A 195 2.93 -3.95 14.20
C TYR A 195 3.52 -4.38 15.56
N PRO A 196 2.90 -3.99 16.69
CA PRO A 196 3.49 -4.14 18.03
C PRO A 196 3.67 -5.59 18.49
N SER A 197 2.85 -6.51 17.98
CA SER A 197 2.83 -7.93 18.39
C SER A 197 3.70 -8.84 17.52
N VAL A 198 4.42 -8.30 16.53
CA VAL A 198 5.16 -9.12 15.57
C VAL A 198 6.44 -9.71 16.18
N THR A 199 6.64 -11.02 15.99
CA THR A 199 7.90 -11.68 16.32
C THR A 199 9.06 -11.08 15.53
N GLY A 200 10.18 -10.82 16.20
CA GLY A 200 11.34 -10.17 15.60
C GLY A 200 11.25 -8.64 15.56
N SER A 201 10.08 -8.04 15.84
CA SER A 201 9.88 -6.58 15.82
C SER A 201 10.42 -5.96 14.52
N VAL A 202 11.32 -4.97 14.60
CA VAL A 202 11.96 -4.33 13.42
C VAL A 202 12.89 -5.25 12.63
N ASP A 203 13.26 -6.43 13.16
CA ASP A 203 14.00 -7.46 12.43
C ASP A 203 13.08 -8.53 11.84
N ASN A 204 11.77 -8.29 11.85
CA ASN A 204 10.83 -9.14 11.16
C ASN A 204 11.07 -9.09 9.64
N PRO A 205 11.04 -10.22 8.92
CA PRO A 205 11.28 -10.28 7.47
C PRO A 205 10.40 -9.38 6.61
N MET A 206 9.22 -8.98 7.09
CA MET A 206 8.34 -8.07 6.36
C MET A 206 8.88 -6.64 6.24
N VAL A 207 9.77 -6.21 7.14
CA VAL A 207 10.42 -4.88 7.10
C VAL A 207 11.94 -4.97 6.98
N ASN A 208 12.53 -6.09 7.40
CA ASN A 208 13.96 -6.35 7.29
C ASN A 208 14.16 -7.59 6.40
N PRO A 209 14.42 -7.44 5.09
CA PRO A 209 14.66 -8.58 4.20
C PRO A 209 15.84 -9.47 4.63
N GLU A 210 16.78 -8.94 5.42
CA GLU A 210 17.92 -9.68 6.00
C GLU A 210 17.69 -10.11 7.46
N GLY A 211 16.46 -9.96 7.95
CA GLY A 211 16.06 -10.15 9.34
C GLY A 211 15.99 -11.61 9.80
N TYR A 212 15.66 -11.79 11.07
CA TYR A 212 15.61 -13.10 11.72
C TYR A 212 14.58 -14.01 11.03
N GLY A 213 14.96 -15.26 10.72
CA GLY A 213 14.08 -16.22 10.04
C GLY A 213 14.02 -16.06 8.53
N LYS A 214 14.94 -15.31 7.90
CA LYS A 214 15.01 -15.19 6.43
C LYS A 214 15.03 -16.55 5.72
N GLU A 215 15.67 -17.57 6.27
CA GLU A 215 15.72 -18.91 5.66
C GLU A 215 14.39 -19.66 5.77
N GLU A 216 13.60 -19.42 6.82
CA GLU A 216 12.26 -19.99 6.97
C GLU A 216 11.21 -19.24 6.12
N TRP A 217 11.41 -17.94 5.92
CA TRP A 217 10.60 -17.10 5.03
C TRP A 217 10.91 -17.32 3.55
N LEU A 218 12.19 -17.38 3.19
CA LEU A 218 12.66 -17.67 1.83
C LEU A 218 12.55 -19.17 1.50
N GLY A 219 12.61 -20.06 2.49
CA GLY A 219 12.43 -21.51 2.30
C GLY A 219 10.97 -21.94 2.07
N ARG A 220 10.04 -20.98 2.08
CA ARG A 220 8.69 -21.16 1.54
C ARG A 220 8.58 -20.77 0.06
N ILE A 221 9.64 -20.22 -0.55
CA ILE A 221 9.78 -19.93 -2.00
C ILE A 221 10.20 -21.20 -2.75
#